data_AF-A0A151IT10-F1
#
_entry.id   AF-A0A151IT10-F1
#
_cell.length_a   1.000
_cell.length_b   1.000
_cell.length_c   1.000
_cell.angle_alpha   90.00
_cell.angle_beta   90.00
_cell.angle_gamma   90.00
#
_symmetry.space_group_name_H-M   'P 1'
#
loop_
_entity.id
_entity.type
_entity.pdbx_description
1 polymer ?
#
loop_
_entity_poly.entity_id
_entity_poly.type
_entity_poly.pdbx_seq_one_letter_code
_entity_poly.pdbx_strand_id
1 'polypeptide(L)'
;MDITVPGYSIVRYDRPTASRGGGVALLICNSLSFQVHSISHPAGSHVDTVGIILHINRKKIAVVCVYRPPRSPLSDLGHFEACLF
;
A
#
# COMPACT_ATOMS: atom_id res chain seq x y z
N MET A 1 5.92 2.94 -17.11
CA MET A 1 7.35 3.30 -16.99
C MET A 1 7.88 2.59 -15.77
N ASP A 2 8.90 1.75 -15.96
CA ASP A 2 9.51 1.02 -14.85
C ASP A 2 10.47 1.96 -14.14
N ILE A 3 10.15 2.26 -12.88
CA ILE A 3 10.97 3.11 -12.01
C ILE A 3 11.84 2.15 -11.23
N THR A 4 13.16 2.36 -11.26
CA THR A 4 14.12 1.63 -10.44
C THR A 4 14.82 2.61 -9.51
N VAL A 5 14.92 2.25 -8.23
CA VAL A 5 15.65 3.03 -7.23
C VAL A 5 16.75 2.12 -6.67
N PRO A 6 18.04 2.41 -6.92
CA PRO A 6 19.13 1.55 -6.48
C PRO A 6 19.07 1.27 -4.97
N GLY A 7 19.15 -0.01 -4.61
CA GLY A 7 19.07 -0.45 -3.21
C GLY A 7 17.65 -0.64 -2.65
N TYR A 8 16.61 -0.41 -3.46
CA TYR A 8 15.21 -0.52 -3.04
C TYR A 8 14.39 -1.41 -3.96
N SER A 9 13.49 -2.17 -3.35
CA SER A 9 12.37 -2.84 -4.00
C SER A 9 11.15 -1.92 -3.95
N ILE A 10 10.33 -1.95 -4.99
CA ILE A 10 9.14 -1.09 -5.09
C ILE A 10 7.88 -1.96 -5.12
N VAL A 11 6.97 -1.70 -4.18
CA VAL A 11 5.61 -2.26 -4.19
C VAL A 11 4.66 -1.10 -4.40
N ARG A 12 3.84 -1.13 -5.45
CA ARG A 12 2.98 0.00 -5.81
C ARG A 12 1.61 -0.44 -6.30
N TYR A 13 0.65 0.45 -6.14
CA TYR A 13 -0.67 0.37 -6.75
C TYR A 13 -0.80 1.53 -7.73
N ASP A 14 -0.87 1.18 -9.02
CA ASP A 14 -1.11 2.13 -10.09
C ASP A 14 -2.62 2.21 -10.32
N ARG A 15 -3.17 3.42 -10.22
CA ARG A 15 -4.61 3.63 -10.39
C ARG A 15 -5.03 3.27 -11.82
N PRO A 16 -6.05 2.43 -12.03
CA PRO A 16 -6.44 1.99 -13.36
C PRO A 16 -7.11 3.09 -14.21
N THR A 17 -7.53 4.19 -13.60
CA THR A 17 -8.21 5.29 -14.29
C THR A 17 -7.20 6.31 -14.84
N ALA A 18 -7.46 6.86 -16.03
CA ALA A 18 -6.64 7.90 -16.66
C ALA A 18 -6.75 9.29 -15.98
N SER A 19 -7.36 9.37 -14.78
CA SER A 19 -7.45 10.62 -14.03
C SER A 19 -6.08 11.01 -13.48
N ARG A 20 -5.71 12.29 -13.60
CA ARG A 20 -4.47 12.80 -13.02
C ARG A 20 -4.51 12.70 -11.48
N GLY A 21 -3.47 12.12 -10.88
CA GLY A 21 -3.24 12.07 -9.44
C GLY A 21 -3.69 10.77 -8.76
N GLY A 22 -3.11 10.50 -7.58
CA GLY A 22 -3.31 9.26 -6.83
C GLY A 22 -2.21 8.23 -7.09
N GLY A 23 -2.51 6.97 -6.77
CA GLY A 23 -1.53 5.91 -6.70
C GLY A 23 -0.68 5.98 -5.42
N VAL A 24 -0.15 4.84 -5.01
CA VAL A 24 0.72 4.73 -3.83
C VAL A 24 1.88 3.79 -4.13
N ALA A 25 3.03 4.05 -3.49
CA ALA A 25 4.20 3.20 -3.59
C ALA A 25 4.93 3.12 -2.24
N LEU A 26 5.44 1.94 -1.93
CA LEU A 26 6.41 1.68 -0.86
C LEU A 26 7.76 1.37 -1.49
N LEU A 27 8.78 2.12 -1.09
CA LEU A 27 10.18 1.83 -1.39
C LEU A 27 10.79 1.13 -0.18
N ILE A 28 11.28 -0.10 -0.37
CA ILE A 28 11.71 -0.97 0.71
C ILE A 28 13.18 -1.29 0.49
N CYS A 29 14.06 -0.97 1.45
CA CYS A 29 15.48 -1.30 1.35
C CYS A 29 15.66 -2.80 1.09
N ASN A 30 16.50 -3.17 0.13
CA ASN A 30 16.72 -4.57 -0.26
C ASN A 30 17.32 -5.44 0.86
N SER A 31 17.86 -4.82 1.91
CA SER A 31 18.34 -5.51 3.12
C SER A 31 17.21 -5.96 4.05
N LEU A 32 15.97 -5.51 3.84
CA LEU A 32 14.81 -5.88 4.64
C LEU A 32 14.07 -7.05 4.00
N SER A 33 13.75 -8.07 4.81
CA SER A 33 12.83 -9.13 4.40
C SER A 33 11.40 -8.64 4.52
N PHE A 34 10.63 -8.78 3.45
CA PHE A 34 9.22 -8.43 3.42
C PHE A 34 8.40 -9.40 2.57
N GLN A 35 7.09 -9.38 2.78
CA GLN A 35 6.11 -10.03 1.92
C GLN A 35 5.01 -9.02 1.57
N VAL A 36 4.55 -9.04 0.32
CA VAL A 36 3.40 -8.23 -0.09
C VAL A 36 2.16 -8.78 0.59
N HIS A 37 1.36 -7.90 1.18
CA HIS A 37 0.11 -8.24 1.83
C HIS A 37 -1.06 -7.66 1.03
N SER A 38 -1.96 -8.55 0.61
CA SER A 38 -3.18 -8.15 -0.10
C SER A 38 -4.12 -7.45 0.87
N ILE A 39 -4.45 -6.20 0.57
CA ILE A 39 -5.43 -5.42 1.31
C ILE A 39 -6.77 -5.55 0.59
N SER A 40 -7.75 -6.11 1.27
CA SER A 40 -9.12 -6.19 0.76
C SER A 40 -9.78 -4.82 0.79
N HIS A 41 -10.33 -4.40 -0.34
CA HIS A 41 -11.10 -3.17 -0.44
C HIS A 41 -12.60 -3.49 -0.50
N PRO A 42 -13.43 -2.78 0.28
CA PRO A 42 -14.88 -2.82 0.06
C PRO A 42 -15.22 -2.44 -1.39
N ALA A 43 -16.24 -3.07 -1.96
CA ALA A 43 -16.73 -2.70 -3.28
C ALA A 43 -17.11 -1.21 -3.28
N GLY A 44 -16.57 -0.44 -4.23
CA GLY A 44 -16.78 1.00 -4.33
C GLY A 44 -15.87 1.85 -3.45
N SER A 45 -14.88 1.29 -2.78
CA SER A 45 -13.83 2.05 -2.09
C SER A 45 -12.97 2.82 -3.09
N HIS A 46 -12.64 4.07 -2.76
CA HIS A 46 -11.87 4.95 -3.65
C HIS A 46 -10.41 5.12 -3.23
N VAL A 47 -9.97 4.44 -2.17
CA VAL A 47 -8.61 4.59 -1.62
C VAL A 47 -7.62 3.72 -2.38
N ASP A 48 -6.44 4.29 -2.62
CA ASP A 48 -5.33 3.59 -3.25
C ASP A 48 -4.43 3.04 -2.14
N THR A 49 -4.11 1.74 -2.16
CA THR A 49 -3.33 1.12 -1.06
C THR A 49 -2.31 0.10 -1.51
N VAL A 50 -1.25 -0.03 -0.72
CA VAL A 50 -0.33 -1.17 -0.74
C VAL A 50 0.01 -1.58 0.68
N GLY A 51 0.09 -2.88 0.91
CA GLY A 51 0.46 -3.46 2.19
C GLY A 51 1.68 -4.35 2.07
N ILE A 52 2.54 -4.32 3.08
CA ILE A 52 3.60 -5.32 3.27
C ILE A 52 3.63 -5.78 4.73
N ILE A 53 4.16 -6.97 4.96
CA ILE A 53 4.63 -7.41 6.28
C ILE A 53 6.15 -7.44 6.26
N LEU A 54 6.78 -6.61 7.09
CA LEU A 54 8.21 -6.63 7.35
C LEU A 54 8.54 -7.71 8.39
N HIS A 55 9.68 -8.37 8.21
CA HIS A 55 10.23 -9.32 9.18
C HIS A 55 11.51 -8.75 9.80
N ILE A 56 11.43 -8.29 11.05
CA ILE A 56 12.55 -7.69 11.79
C ILE A 56 12.70 -8.37 13.13
N ASN A 57 13.87 -8.93 13.44
CA ASN A 57 14.17 -9.54 14.75
C ASN A 57 13.10 -10.53 15.24
N ARG A 58 12.65 -11.43 14.35
CA ARG A 58 11.55 -12.40 14.58
C ARG A 58 10.17 -11.78 14.85
N LYS A 59 10.01 -10.46 14.69
CA LYS A 59 8.72 -9.77 14.74
C LYS A 59 8.19 -9.53 13.34
N LYS A 60 6.86 -9.55 13.22
CA LYS A 60 6.12 -9.15 12.02
C LYS A 60 5.60 -7.72 12.24
N ILE A 61 5.85 -6.84 11.29
CA ILE A 61 5.34 -5.46 11.31
C ILE A 61 4.54 -5.24 10.04
N ALA A 62 3.25 -4.99 10.18
CA ALA A 62 2.41 -4.58 9.06
C ALA A 62 2.69 -3.11 8.74
N VAL A 63 2.96 -2.82 7.46
CA VAL A 63 3.11 -1.46 6.94
C VAL A 63 2.10 -1.30 5.82
N VAL A 64 1.24 -0.30 5.95
CA VAL A 64 0.21 0.01 4.97
C VAL A 64 0.38 1.45 4.51
N CYS A 65 0.54 1.64 3.21
CA CYS A 65 0.49 2.95 2.58
C CYS A 65 -0.90 3.18 2.02
N VAL A 66 -1.55 4.27 2.43
CA VAL A 66 -2.91 4.62 2.02
C VAL A 66 -2.91 6.03 1.46
N TYR A 67 -3.54 6.18 0.29
CA TYR A 67 -3.94 7.48 -0.21
C TYR A 67 -5.46 7.53 -0.30
N ARG A 68 -6.04 8.54 0.36
CA ARG A 68 -7.45 8.90 0.24
C ARG A 68 -7.55 10.07 -0.74
N PRO A 69 -8.14 9.87 -1.94
CA PRO A 69 -8.34 10.97 -2.87
C PRO A 69 -9.17 12.11 -2.27
N PRO A 70 -9.02 13.33 -2.80
CA PRO A 70 -9.89 14.44 -2.45
C PRO A 70 -11.36 14.03 -2.63
N ARG A 71 -12.20 14.35 -1.64
CA ARG A 71 -13.65 14.10 -1.62
C ARG A 71 -14.10 12.64 -1.43
N SER A 72 -13.20 11.65 -1.35
CA SER A 72 -13.58 10.29 -0.91
C SER A 72 -14.08 10.33 0.53
N PRO A 73 -15.08 9.53 0.94
CA PRO A 73 -15.60 9.55 2.31
C PRO A 73 -14.57 8.98 3.31
N LEU A 74 -14.65 9.39 4.58
CA LEU A 74 -13.77 8.85 5.64
C LEU A 74 -14.07 7.39 5.96
N SER A 75 -15.29 6.92 5.70
CA SER A 75 -15.69 5.52 5.84
C SER A 75 -14.84 4.59 4.98
N ASP A 76 -14.24 5.08 3.88
CA ASP A 76 -13.31 4.30 3.06
C ASP A 76 -12.00 3.95 3.79
N LEU A 77 -11.76 4.48 5.00
CA LEU A 77 -10.63 4.09 5.85
C LEU A 77 -10.99 3.03 6.89
N GLY A 78 -12.29 2.77 7.10
CA GLY A 78 -12.75 1.92 8.21
C GLY A 78 -12.35 0.45 8.10
N HIS A 79 -11.96 -0.02 6.91
CA HIS A 79 -11.60 -1.42 6.69
C HIS A 79 -10.13 -1.74 7.00
N PHE A 80 -9.26 -0.74 7.22
CA PHE A 80 -7.84 -1.01 7.47
C PHE A 80 -7.58 -1.71 8.80
N GLU A 81 -8.43 -1.48 9.80
CA GLU A 81 -8.34 -2.20 11.08
C GLU A 81 -8.51 -3.71 10.88
N ALA A 82 -9.35 -4.13 9.94
CA ALA A 82 -9.54 -5.55 9.60
C ALA A 82 -8.34 -6.17 8.89
N CYS A 83 -7.43 -5.38 8.32
CA CYS A 83 -6.20 -5.85 7.69
C CYS A 83 -5.02 -6.03 8.66
N LEU A 84 -5.23 -5.72 9.95
CA LEU A 84 -4.22 -5.85 11.00
C LEU A 84 -4.36 -7.13 11.85
N PHE A 85 -5.37 -7.97 11.57
CA PHE A 85 -5.67 -9.21 12.30
C PHE A 85 -5.48 -10.46 11.44
#